data_AF-A0A9Q0M8T0-F1
#
_entry.id   AF-A0A9Q0M8T0-F1
#
_cell.length_a   1.000
_cell.length_b   1.000
_cell.length_c   1.000
_cell.angle_alpha   90.00
_cell.angle_beta   90.00
_cell.angle_gamma   90.00
#
_symmetry.space_group_name_H-M   'P 1'
#
loop_
_entity.id
_entity.type
_entity.pdbx_description
1 polymer ?
#
loop_
_entity_poly.entity_id
_entity_poly.type
_entity_poly.pdbx_seq_one_letter_code
_entity_poly.pdbx_strand_id
1 'polypeptide(L)'
;MGQCQLIDHTRLHVEMSSSFSGNVVSITRPSNRMESFFKEHLSHDIEHVRCNYSYVMSFHHSFVQSIDTILKQFIPNMVFYLKEYIKQELNDKKEVQMMNTVCADLERFFPILINNNEIDDLLRSYTNVEIGFDQMSSHPCLPLYHFKAIFLPDGMFPENVVFRKIYNDIRPKMEDICNQLWRLEYGICVLMPAMDDSNNIGVSVQREVRSWINSVWKCASELMIADGWQDYANSRIGYLRELFKYRQMVDVRQGYLQWERGYFRFVRHSLQSLWLNLLMLQHSTIQNVELVMRPRIDQMAKHSAKVLN
;
A
#
# COMPACT_ATOMS: atom_id res chain seq x y z
N MET A 1 -44.90 -17.82 6.60
CA MET A 1 -43.64 -18.58 6.53
C MET A 1 -42.69 -17.80 5.65
N GLY A 2 -41.55 -17.41 6.21
CA GLY A 2 -40.77 -16.24 5.81
C GLY A 2 -39.90 -16.43 4.56
N GLN A 3 -39.82 -15.36 3.77
CA GLN A 3 -38.85 -15.16 2.71
C GLN A 3 -37.50 -14.76 3.34
N CYS A 4 -36.45 -15.55 3.08
CA CYS A 4 -35.08 -15.20 3.45
C CYS A 4 -34.55 -14.15 2.46
N GLN A 5 -34.44 -12.91 2.93
CA GLN A 5 -33.70 -11.85 2.24
C GLN A 5 -32.20 -12.10 2.43
N LEU A 6 -31.46 -12.24 1.32
CA LEU A 6 -30.00 -12.13 1.33
C LEU A 6 -29.64 -10.68 1.69
N ILE A 7 -29.04 -10.49 2.85
CA ILE A 7 -28.49 -9.21 3.29
C ILE A 7 -27.13 -9.04 2.60
N ASP A 8 -27.09 -8.07 1.69
CA ASP A 8 -25.89 -7.66 0.96
C ASP A 8 -25.03 -6.77 1.87
N HIS A 9 -24.01 -7.34 2.50
CA HIS A 9 -23.03 -6.62 3.31
C HIS A 9 -21.88 -6.10 2.44
N THR A 10 -22.16 -5.15 1.54
CA THR A 10 -21.12 -4.41 0.81
C THR A 10 -21.39 -2.90 0.76
N ARG A 11 -21.39 -2.23 1.91
CA ARG A 11 -21.26 -0.76 2.01
C ARG A 11 -20.62 -0.37 3.34
N LEU A 12 -19.30 -0.12 3.32
CA LEU A 12 -18.68 0.77 4.31
C LEU A 12 -18.74 2.18 3.71
N HIS A 13 -19.77 2.93 4.10
CA HIS A 13 -19.79 4.38 3.93
C HIS A 13 -18.83 4.99 4.97
N VAL A 14 -17.78 5.66 4.50
CA VAL A 14 -17.14 6.73 5.26
C VAL A 14 -17.56 8.01 4.59
N GLU A 15 -18.56 8.67 5.15
CA GLU A 15 -18.85 10.06 4.84
C GLU A 15 -17.78 10.92 5.51
N MET A 16 -16.91 11.53 4.71
CA MET A 16 -16.35 12.83 5.07
C MET A 16 -16.48 13.76 3.86
N SER A 17 -17.38 14.73 4.03
CA SER A 17 -17.62 15.84 3.14
C SER A 17 -16.40 16.77 3.06
N SER A 18 -15.85 16.97 1.86
CA SER A 18 -15.63 18.31 1.29
C SER A 18 -15.01 18.19 -0.11
N SER A 19 -15.80 18.69 -1.07
CA SER A 19 -15.48 19.11 -2.43
C SER A 19 -14.00 19.35 -2.76
N PHE A 20 -13.40 18.49 -3.60
CA PHE A 20 -12.43 18.91 -4.61
C PHE A 20 -12.48 17.94 -5.79
N SER A 21 -12.90 18.49 -6.94
CA SER A 21 -12.93 17.80 -8.23
C SER A 21 -11.52 17.59 -8.75
N GLY A 22 -11.00 16.38 -8.58
CA GLY A 22 -9.79 15.90 -9.22
C GLY A 22 -9.99 14.43 -9.59
N ASN A 23 -9.73 14.10 -10.86
CA ASN A 23 -9.99 12.80 -11.48
C ASN A 23 -9.76 11.59 -10.55
N VAL A 24 -10.85 11.03 -10.04
CA VAL A 24 -10.84 9.74 -9.36
C VAL A 24 -10.52 8.70 -10.43
N VAL A 25 -9.28 8.21 -10.45
CA VAL A 25 -8.95 6.98 -11.16
C VAL A 25 -9.61 5.86 -10.37
N SER A 26 -10.83 5.49 -10.75
CA SER A 26 -11.54 4.37 -10.18
C SER A 26 -10.81 3.08 -10.54
N ILE A 27 -10.01 2.54 -9.62
CA ILE A 27 -9.56 1.15 -9.71
C ILE A 27 -10.70 0.29 -9.14
N THR A 28 -11.64 -0.07 -10.01
CA THR A 28 -12.60 -1.14 -9.74
C THR A 28 -11.85 -2.44 -9.41
N ARG A 29 -12.44 -3.30 -8.55
CA ARG A 29 -12.00 -4.69 -8.40
C ARG A 29 -11.66 -5.30 -9.78
N PRO A 30 -10.60 -6.11 -9.91
CA PRO A 30 -10.15 -6.63 -11.20
C PRO A 30 -11.05 -7.77 -11.73
N SER A 31 -12.37 -7.70 -11.57
CA SER A 31 -13.27 -8.50 -12.42
C SER A 31 -13.05 -8.15 -13.89
N ASN A 32 -12.79 -6.87 -14.19
CA ASN A 32 -12.62 -6.36 -15.54
C ASN A 32 -11.23 -6.67 -16.14
N ARG A 33 -10.21 -6.91 -15.30
CA ARG A 33 -8.86 -7.28 -15.74
C ARG A 33 -8.74 -8.76 -16.06
N MET A 34 -9.48 -9.60 -15.33
CA MET A 34 -9.69 -11.00 -15.71
C MET A 34 -10.55 -11.09 -16.96
N GLU A 35 -11.63 -10.31 -17.07
CA GLU A 35 -12.42 -10.26 -18.30
C GLU A 35 -11.59 -9.83 -19.52
N SER A 36 -10.66 -8.90 -19.39
CA SER A 36 -9.77 -8.50 -20.51
C SER A 36 -8.70 -9.54 -20.80
N PHE A 37 -8.10 -10.18 -19.78
CA PHE A 37 -7.18 -11.31 -19.99
C PHE A 37 -7.89 -12.49 -20.68
N PHE A 38 -9.09 -12.85 -20.22
CA PHE A 38 -9.94 -13.87 -20.83
C PHE A 38 -10.45 -13.43 -22.21
N LYS A 39 -10.87 -12.17 -22.42
CA LYS A 39 -11.30 -11.67 -23.74
C LYS A 39 -10.15 -11.62 -24.74
N GLU A 40 -8.96 -11.14 -24.39
CA GLU A 40 -7.81 -11.15 -25.30
C GLU A 40 -7.38 -12.58 -25.67
N HIS A 41 -7.52 -13.55 -24.76
CA HIS A 41 -7.10 -14.93 -25.01
C HIS A 41 -8.23 -15.88 -25.46
N LEU A 42 -9.49 -15.46 -25.44
CA LEU A 42 -10.67 -16.23 -25.89
C LEU A 42 -11.43 -15.59 -27.05
N SER A 43 -11.07 -14.38 -27.51
CA SER A 43 -11.83 -13.64 -28.55
C SER A 43 -11.62 -14.13 -29.99
N HIS A 44 -10.84 -15.19 -30.22
CA HIS A 44 -10.64 -15.72 -31.57
C HIS A 44 -11.37 -17.01 -31.92
N ASP A 45 -12.07 -17.68 -31.00
CA ASP A 45 -12.79 -18.91 -31.34
C ASP A 45 -14.04 -19.13 -30.47
N ILE A 46 -15.09 -18.34 -30.69
CA ILE A 46 -16.36 -18.49 -29.94
C ILE A 46 -17.26 -19.59 -30.52
N GLU A 47 -16.96 -20.20 -31.68
CA GLU A 47 -17.82 -21.24 -32.27
C GLU A 47 -17.42 -22.70 -31.97
N HIS A 48 -16.30 -22.99 -31.31
CA HIS A 48 -15.98 -24.36 -30.91
C HIS A 48 -15.15 -24.43 -29.61
N VAL A 49 -15.78 -24.16 -28.46
CA VAL A 49 -15.18 -24.55 -27.16
C VAL A 49 -15.38 -26.05 -26.95
N ARG A 50 -14.70 -26.88 -27.75
CA ARG A 50 -14.28 -28.20 -27.26
C ARG A 50 -13.24 -27.92 -26.20
N CYS A 51 -13.62 -28.08 -24.94
CA CYS A 51 -12.71 -27.96 -23.81
C CYS A 51 -11.52 -28.90 -24.06
N ASN A 52 -10.38 -28.35 -24.47
CA ASN A 52 -9.22 -29.16 -24.81
C ASN A 52 -8.65 -29.69 -23.50
N TYR A 53 -9.07 -30.91 -23.13
CA TYR A 53 -8.70 -31.54 -21.86
C TYR A 53 -7.17 -31.57 -21.66
N SER A 54 -6.40 -31.73 -22.73
CA SER A 54 -4.93 -31.69 -22.64
C SER A 54 -4.41 -30.31 -22.26
N TYR A 55 -5.02 -29.24 -22.79
CA TYR A 55 -4.68 -27.87 -22.43
C TYR A 55 -5.00 -27.60 -20.96
N VAL A 56 -6.21 -27.95 -20.50
CA VAL A 56 -6.63 -27.76 -19.10
C VAL A 56 -5.71 -28.53 -18.14
N MET A 57 -5.34 -29.76 -18.47
CA MET A 57 -4.42 -30.55 -17.64
C MET A 57 -2.99 -30.02 -17.65
N SER A 58 -2.49 -29.55 -18.79
CA SER A 58 -1.17 -28.92 -18.88
C SER A 58 -1.11 -27.61 -18.09
N PHE A 59 -2.17 -26.80 -18.15
CA PHE A 59 -2.32 -25.59 -17.36
C PHE A 59 -2.37 -25.93 -15.87
N HIS A 60 -3.19 -26.91 -15.47
CA HIS A 60 -3.26 -27.38 -14.09
C HIS A 60 -1.89 -27.82 -13.57
N HIS A 61 -1.13 -28.60 -14.35
CA HIS A 61 0.20 -29.06 -13.95
C HIS A 61 1.20 -27.91 -13.79
N SER A 62 1.28 -27.00 -14.78
CA SER A 62 2.12 -25.80 -14.71
C SER A 62 1.76 -24.93 -13.51
N PHE A 63 0.46 -24.85 -13.19
CA PHE A 63 -0.04 -24.03 -12.10
C PHE A 63 0.29 -24.62 -10.73
N VAL A 64 0.16 -25.94 -10.55
CA VAL A 64 0.58 -26.64 -9.33
C VAL A 64 2.09 -26.52 -9.09
N GLN A 65 2.92 -26.58 -10.14
CA GLN A 65 4.37 -26.31 -10.02
C GLN A 65 4.65 -24.87 -9.54
N SER A 66 3.83 -23.91 -9.98
CA SER A 66 3.99 -22.51 -9.54
C SER A 66 3.69 -22.34 -8.05
N ILE A 67 2.72 -23.08 -7.49
CA ILE A 67 2.41 -23.09 -6.05
C ILE A 67 3.62 -23.57 -5.25
N ASP A 68 4.23 -24.69 -5.66
CA ASP A 68 5.40 -25.25 -4.97
C ASP A 68 6.58 -24.26 -4.97
N THR A 69 6.78 -23.56 -6.09
CA THR A 69 7.79 -22.51 -6.22
C THR A 69 7.51 -21.33 -5.27
N ILE A 70 6.25 -20.90 -5.17
CA ILE A 70 5.85 -19.81 -4.28
C ILE A 70 6.11 -20.18 -2.81
N LEU A 71 5.70 -21.39 -2.40
CA LEU A 71 5.83 -21.87 -1.03
C LEU A 71 7.29 -22.10 -0.62
N LYS A 72 8.10 -22.70 -1.49
CA LYS A 72 9.48 -23.08 -1.17
C LYS A 72 10.51 -21.97 -1.38
N GLN A 73 10.26 -21.06 -2.32
CA GLN A 73 11.25 -20.04 -2.71
C GLN A 73 10.75 -18.63 -2.42
N PHE A 74 9.59 -18.25 -2.96
CA PHE A 74 9.14 -16.86 -2.87
C PHE A 74 8.88 -16.40 -1.44
N ILE A 75 8.05 -17.13 -0.69
CA ILE A 75 7.67 -16.73 0.68
C ILE A 75 8.90 -16.66 1.60
N PRO A 76 9.78 -17.69 1.69
CA PRO A 76 10.97 -17.62 2.54
C PRO A 76 11.92 -16.48 2.16
N ASN A 77 12.13 -16.24 0.86
CA ASN A 77 12.98 -15.16 0.38
C ASN A 77 12.41 -13.78 0.75
N MET A 78 11.08 -13.60 0.64
CA MET A 78 10.43 -12.35 1.04
C MET A 78 10.45 -12.12 2.55
N VAL A 79 10.28 -13.17 3.36
CA VAL A 79 10.43 -13.09 4.82
C VAL A 79 11.83 -12.63 5.20
N PHE A 80 12.87 -13.20 4.57
CA PHE A 80 14.25 -12.78 4.81
C PHE A 80 14.51 -11.35 4.34
N TYR A 81 14.08 -11.01 3.12
CA TYR A 81 14.22 -9.67 2.56
C TYR A 81 13.62 -8.60 3.46
N LEU A 82 12.37 -8.76 3.88
CA LEU A 82 11.69 -7.77 4.71
C LEU A 82 12.36 -7.61 6.08
N LYS A 83 12.82 -8.72 6.69
CA LYS A 83 13.55 -8.67 7.96
C LYS A 83 14.82 -7.83 7.85
N GLU A 84 15.64 -8.09 6.84
CA GLU A 84 16.89 -7.36 6.64
C GLU A 84 16.62 -5.91 6.23
N TYR A 85 15.64 -5.67 5.38
CA TYR A 85 15.25 -4.32 4.96
C TYR A 85 14.81 -3.45 6.16
N ILE A 86 13.92 -3.97 7.02
CA ILE A 86 13.47 -3.26 8.23
C ILE A 86 14.67 -2.92 9.13
N LYS A 87 15.59 -3.86 9.32
CA LYS A 87 16.78 -3.67 10.15
C LYS A 87 17.73 -2.61 9.58
N GLN A 88 17.89 -2.56 8.26
CA GLN A 88 18.87 -1.69 7.60
C GLN A 88 18.33 -0.28 7.32
N GLU A 89 17.11 -0.16 6.81
CA GLU A 89 16.54 1.10 6.34
C GLU A 89 15.57 1.74 7.34
N LEU A 90 14.99 0.98 8.28
CA LEU A 90 13.95 1.46 9.20
C LEU A 90 14.34 1.37 10.67
N ASN A 91 15.63 1.56 10.96
CA ASN A 91 16.16 1.60 12.32
C ASN A 91 16.15 3.02 12.92
N ASP A 92 16.44 3.11 14.22
CA ASP A 92 16.42 4.37 14.96
C ASP A 92 17.50 5.36 14.47
N LYS A 93 18.62 4.87 13.95
CA LYS A 93 19.66 5.75 13.37
C LYS A 93 19.14 6.45 12.12
N LYS A 94 18.42 5.73 11.26
CA LYS A 94 17.78 6.29 10.06
C LYS A 94 16.66 7.27 10.42
N GLU A 95 15.87 6.99 11.47
CA GLU A 95 14.87 7.93 11.99
C GLU A 95 15.53 9.26 12.39
N VAL A 96 16.59 9.20 13.20
CA VAL A 96 17.30 10.42 13.66
C VAL A 96 17.93 11.17 12.49
N GLN A 97 18.58 10.48 11.55
CA GLN A 97 19.17 11.09 10.35
C GLN A 97 18.13 11.81 9.49
N MET A 98 16.98 11.17 9.27
CA MET A 98 15.85 11.77 8.55
C MET A 98 15.37 13.02 9.28
N MET A 99 15.11 12.93 10.59
CA MET A 99 14.60 14.06 11.36
C MET A 99 15.58 15.24 11.40
N ASN A 100 16.89 15.01 11.51
CA ASN A 100 17.89 16.07 11.44
C ASN A 100 17.84 16.82 10.10
N THR A 101 17.63 16.08 9.01
CA THR A 101 17.50 16.67 7.66
C THR A 101 16.22 17.51 7.56
N VAL A 102 15.08 16.97 8.01
CA VAL A 102 13.80 17.68 8.01
C VAL A 102 13.84 18.94 8.88
N CYS A 103 14.49 18.89 10.05
CA CYS A 103 14.68 20.05 10.91
C CYS A 103 15.51 21.13 10.22
N ALA A 104 16.63 20.77 9.59
CA ALA A 104 17.47 21.70 8.85
C ALA A 104 16.72 22.37 7.67
N ASP A 105 15.91 21.59 6.93
CA ASP A 105 15.06 22.13 5.87
C ASP A 105 14.02 23.11 6.45
N LEU A 106 13.40 22.76 7.57
CA LEU A 106 12.40 23.60 8.22
C LEU A 106 13.02 24.91 8.77
N GLU A 107 14.24 24.89 9.30
CA GLU A 107 14.97 26.10 9.70
C GLU A 107 15.35 26.97 8.51
N ARG A 108 15.77 26.36 7.39
CA ARG A 108 16.16 27.07 6.18
C ARG A 108 14.99 27.76 5.49
N PHE A 109 13.87 27.06 5.32
CA PHE A 109 12.72 27.56 4.55
C PHE A 109 11.70 28.31 5.43
N PHE A 110 11.68 28.03 6.72
CA PHE A 110 10.79 28.70 7.68
C PHE A 110 11.59 29.18 8.90
N PRO A 111 12.46 30.20 8.79
CA PRO A 111 13.15 30.73 9.95
C PRO A 111 12.15 31.37 10.95
N ILE A 112 12.40 31.21 12.25
CA ILE A 112 11.67 31.95 13.28
C ILE A 112 12.28 33.34 13.33
N LEU A 113 11.51 34.37 12.94
CA LEU A 113 11.93 35.76 13.05
C LEU A 113 11.55 36.24 14.46
N ILE A 114 12.55 36.55 15.29
CA ILE A 114 12.35 36.84 16.72
C ILE A 114 12.28 38.35 16.97
N ASN A 115 12.87 39.19 16.11
CA ASN A 115 12.88 40.64 16.28
C ASN A 115 12.34 41.44 15.09
N ASN A 116 11.68 42.57 15.39
CA ASN A 116 11.23 43.56 14.39
C ASN A 116 12.39 44.09 13.53
N ASN A 117 13.61 44.17 14.08
CA ASN A 117 14.80 44.62 13.34
C ASN A 117 15.31 43.56 12.35
N GLU A 118 15.21 42.27 12.68
CA GLU A 118 15.56 41.17 11.76
C GLU A 118 14.57 41.08 10.59
N ILE A 119 13.32 41.47 10.84
CA ILE A 119 12.29 41.62 9.81
C ILE A 119 12.66 42.76 8.85
N ASP A 120 13.08 43.92 9.37
CA ASP A 120 13.48 45.08 8.55
C ASP A 120 14.77 44.83 7.74
N ASP A 121 15.77 44.15 8.31
CA ASP A 121 17.01 43.81 7.61
C ASP A 121 16.77 42.76 6.51
N LEU A 122 15.88 41.79 6.74
CA LEU A 122 15.48 40.85 5.68
C LEU A 122 14.71 41.57 4.57
N LEU A 123 13.73 42.43 4.91
CA LEU A 123 12.95 43.19 3.94
C LEU A 123 13.85 44.00 3.00
N ARG A 124 14.90 44.64 3.52
CA ARG A 124 15.89 45.40 2.73
C ARG A 124 16.73 44.55 1.77
N SER A 125 16.97 43.28 2.11
CA SER A 125 17.72 42.35 1.26
C SER A 125 16.92 41.86 0.04
N TYR A 126 15.58 41.86 0.11
CA TYR A 126 14.69 41.38 -0.95
C TYR A 126 13.99 42.49 -1.76
N THR A 127 14.02 43.76 -1.30
CA THR A 127 13.46 44.91 -2.05
C THR A 127 14.20 45.26 -3.36
N ASN A 128 15.24 44.52 -3.74
CA ASN A 128 15.88 44.66 -5.06
C ASN A 128 15.14 43.94 -6.19
N VAL A 129 14.00 43.28 -5.91
CA VAL A 129 13.10 42.77 -6.94
C VAL A 129 12.01 43.82 -7.19
N GLU A 130 12.22 44.68 -8.19
CA GLU A 130 11.23 45.65 -8.65
C GLU A 130 9.97 44.94 -9.15
N ILE A 131 8.98 44.76 -8.27
CA ILE A 131 7.61 44.46 -8.69
C ILE A 131 6.88 45.80 -8.71
N GLY A 132 6.60 46.30 -9.91
CA GLY A 132 5.91 47.57 -10.13
C GLY A 132 4.53 47.60 -9.47
N PHE A 133 4.32 48.55 -8.55
CA PHE A 133 3.09 48.71 -7.77
C PHE A 133 2.65 50.18 -7.77
N ASP A 134 2.23 50.71 -8.92
CA ASP A 134 1.82 52.12 -9.02
C ASP A 134 0.32 52.39 -8.74
N GLN A 135 -0.52 51.39 -8.39
CA GLN A 135 -1.98 51.64 -8.30
C GLN A 135 -2.75 50.85 -7.23
N MET A 136 -2.24 50.72 -5.99
CA MET A 136 -2.97 50.00 -4.92
C MET A 136 -2.88 50.64 -3.51
N SER A 137 -2.69 51.96 -3.43
CA SER A 137 -2.35 52.70 -2.20
C SER A 137 -3.50 53.07 -1.25
N SER A 138 -4.71 52.49 -1.37
CA SER A 138 -5.89 53.01 -0.62
C SER A 138 -6.72 51.98 0.15
N HIS A 139 -6.15 50.88 0.64
CA HIS A 139 -6.87 49.97 1.57
C HIS A 139 -6.13 49.83 2.92
N PRO A 140 -6.79 50.12 4.07
CA PRO A 140 -6.16 50.09 5.39
C PRO A 140 -5.78 48.67 5.89
N CYS A 141 -6.13 47.64 5.13
CA CYS A 141 -5.85 46.23 5.45
C CYS A 141 -4.65 45.67 4.67
N LEU A 142 -4.12 46.41 3.69
CA LEU A 142 -3.02 45.95 2.81
C LEU A 142 -1.69 45.67 3.53
N PRO A 143 -1.27 46.41 4.59
CA PRO A 143 0.04 46.16 5.22
C PRO A 143 0.17 44.74 5.81
N LEU A 144 -0.93 44.18 6.34
CA LEU A 144 -0.95 42.84 6.93
C LEU A 144 -0.92 41.73 5.87
N TYR A 145 -1.51 41.97 4.70
CA TYR A 145 -1.47 41.04 3.56
C TYR A 145 -0.15 41.12 2.79
N HIS A 146 0.47 42.31 2.69
CA HIS A 146 1.83 42.48 2.19
C HIS A 146 2.84 41.71 3.05
N PHE A 147 2.71 41.75 4.38
CA PHE A 147 3.53 40.93 5.29
C PHE A 147 3.40 39.41 5.06
N LYS A 148 2.24 38.96 4.55
CA LYS A 148 1.99 37.55 4.22
C LYS A 148 2.49 37.14 2.84
N ALA A 149 2.59 38.08 1.89
CA ALA A 149 2.97 37.80 0.51
C ALA A 149 4.48 37.89 0.23
N ILE A 150 5.23 38.64 1.04
CA ILE A 150 6.64 39.01 0.75
C ILE A 150 7.67 37.97 1.25
N PHE A 151 7.26 36.99 2.07
CA PHE A 151 8.16 35.99 2.67
C PHE A 151 7.89 34.57 2.14
N LEU A 152 7.73 34.42 0.83
CA LEU A 152 7.91 33.09 0.23
C LEU A 152 9.42 32.84 0.18
N PRO A 153 9.96 31.82 0.86
CA PRO A 153 11.36 31.45 0.69
C PRO A 153 11.61 31.20 -0.80
N ASP A 154 12.71 31.74 -1.33
CA ASP A 154 13.12 31.45 -2.70
C ASP A 154 13.38 29.94 -2.84
N GLY A 155 12.48 29.27 -3.57
CA GLY A 155 12.65 27.87 -3.95
C GLY A 155 11.55 26.92 -3.45
N MET A 156 11.60 25.70 -3.98
CA MET A 156 10.67 24.63 -3.61
C MET A 156 11.12 23.98 -2.31
N PHE A 157 10.19 23.79 -1.37
CA PHE A 157 10.48 23.00 -0.17
C PHE A 157 10.86 21.57 -0.58
N PRO A 158 12.00 21.04 -0.13
CA PRO A 158 12.53 19.77 -0.63
C PRO A 158 11.63 18.59 -0.26
N GLU A 159 11.66 17.55 -1.08
CA GLU A 159 11.03 16.28 -0.75
C GLU A 159 11.86 15.52 0.29
N ASN A 160 11.18 14.76 1.16
CA ASN A 160 11.86 13.82 2.03
C ASN A 160 12.42 12.64 1.23
N VAL A 161 13.71 12.73 0.90
CA VAL A 161 14.44 11.73 0.11
C VAL A 161 14.44 10.33 0.73
N VAL A 162 14.33 10.25 2.06
CA VAL A 162 14.28 8.97 2.78
C VAL A 162 13.00 8.23 2.42
N PHE A 163 11.85 8.90 2.48
CA PHE A 163 10.60 8.25 2.11
C PHE A 163 10.50 7.95 0.62
N ARG A 164 11.01 8.83 -0.25
CA ARG A 164 11.09 8.54 -1.68
C ARG A 164 11.86 7.25 -1.95
N LYS A 165 13.03 7.10 -1.31
CA LYS A 165 13.86 5.89 -1.42
C LYS A 165 13.09 4.67 -0.92
N ILE A 166 12.51 4.76 0.28
CA ILE A 166 11.73 3.67 0.88
C ILE A 166 10.60 3.23 -0.07
N TYR A 167 9.88 4.19 -0.65
CA TYR A 167 8.79 3.89 -1.57
C TYR A 167 9.28 3.18 -2.84
N ASN A 168 10.35 3.69 -3.45
CA ASN A 168 10.93 3.10 -4.66
C ASN A 168 11.45 1.68 -4.43
N ASP A 169 12.00 1.40 -3.26
CA ASP A 169 12.53 0.08 -2.90
C ASP A 169 11.41 -0.93 -2.59
N ILE A 170 10.34 -0.48 -1.93
CA ILE A 170 9.30 -1.36 -1.39
C ILE A 170 8.15 -1.60 -2.35
N ARG A 171 7.72 -0.58 -3.09
CA ARG A 171 6.58 -0.68 -4.01
C ARG A 171 6.66 -1.89 -4.96
N PRO A 172 7.77 -2.14 -5.70
CA PRO A 172 7.84 -3.30 -6.59
C PRO A 172 7.73 -4.62 -5.82
N LYS A 173 8.25 -4.67 -4.58
CA LYS A 173 8.17 -5.85 -3.73
C LYS A 173 6.76 -6.13 -3.24
N MET A 174 5.99 -5.10 -2.94
CA MET A 174 4.59 -5.28 -2.58
C MET A 174 3.77 -5.75 -3.79
N GLU A 175 4.07 -5.25 -4.99
CA GLU A 175 3.43 -5.70 -6.23
C GLU A 175 3.71 -7.18 -6.49
N ASP A 176 4.97 -7.60 -6.33
CA ASP A 176 5.36 -9.01 -6.39
C ASP A 176 4.61 -9.84 -5.34
N ILE A 177 4.54 -9.39 -4.08
CA ILE A 177 3.78 -10.08 -3.01
C ILE A 177 2.33 -10.25 -3.43
N CYS A 178 1.64 -9.17 -3.82
CA CYS A 178 0.23 -9.22 -4.19
C CYS A 178 0.00 -10.18 -5.36
N ASN A 179 0.85 -10.15 -6.39
CA ASN A 179 0.74 -11.00 -7.57
C ASN A 179 0.97 -12.49 -7.22
N GLN A 180 2.00 -12.81 -6.43
CA GLN A 180 2.30 -14.20 -6.06
C GLN A 180 1.27 -14.77 -5.09
N LEU A 181 0.78 -13.97 -4.14
CA LEU A 181 -0.27 -14.38 -3.22
C LEU A 181 -1.59 -14.65 -3.93
N TRP A 182 -1.92 -13.87 -4.96
CA TRP A 182 -3.11 -14.13 -5.77
C TRP A 182 -3.00 -15.45 -6.54
N ARG A 183 -1.83 -15.74 -7.12
CA ARG A 183 -1.55 -17.05 -7.75
C ARG A 183 -1.65 -18.19 -6.74
N LEU A 184 -1.11 -18.01 -5.54
CA LEU A 184 -1.20 -19.00 -4.46
C LEU A 184 -2.64 -19.22 -4.01
N GLU A 185 -3.42 -18.16 -3.80
CA GLU A 185 -4.83 -18.27 -3.40
C GLU A 185 -5.64 -19.04 -4.44
N TYR A 186 -5.52 -18.65 -5.70
CA TYR A 186 -6.20 -19.33 -6.80
C TYR A 186 -5.73 -20.79 -6.91
N GLY A 187 -4.44 -21.04 -6.70
CA GLY A 187 -3.84 -22.37 -6.61
C GLY A 187 -4.53 -23.27 -5.59
N ILE A 188 -4.69 -22.75 -4.36
CA ILE A 188 -5.36 -23.49 -3.29
C ILE A 188 -6.84 -23.71 -3.62
N CYS A 189 -7.52 -22.74 -4.25
CA CYS A 189 -8.91 -22.90 -4.70
C CYS A 189 -9.06 -24.03 -5.73
N VAL A 190 -8.14 -24.15 -6.68
CA VAL A 190 -8.15 -25.23 -7.68
C VAL A 190 -7.92 -26.60 -7.03
N LEU A 191 -7.09 -26.65 -5.99
CA LEU A 191 -6.82 -27.87 -5.23
C LEU A 191 -7.94 -28.23 -4.23
N MET A 192 -8.96 -27.38 -4.07
CA MET A 192 -10.06 -27.64 -3.13
C MET A 192 -11.03 -28.67 -3.72
N PRO A 193 -11.28 -29.81 -3.05
CA PRO A 193 -12.16 -30.85 -3.54
C PRO A 193 -13.62 -30.45 -3.39
N ALA A 194 -14.51 -31.17 -4.08
CA ALA A 194 -15.96 -31.01 -3.96
C ALA A 194 -16.42 -31.15 -2.50
N MET A 195 -17.46 -30.40 -2.12
CA MET A 195 -18.04 -30.45 -0.78
C MET A 195 -18.49 -31.88 -0.44
N ASP A 196 -18.16 -32.31 0.77
CA ASP A 196 -18.49 -33.62 1.35
C ASP A 196 -18.78 -33.38 2.83
N ASP A 197 -19.64 -34.18 3.45
CA ASP A 197 -19.98 -34.07 4.87
C ASP A 197 -18.88 -34.67 5.77
N SER A 198 -17.99 -35.49 5.19
CA SER A 198 -16.91 -36.19 5.90
C SER A 198 -15.52 -35.81 5.39
N ASN A 199 -14.49 -35.99 6.24
CA ASN A 199 -13.08 -35.79 5.89
C ASN A 199 -12.72 -34.39 5.36
N ASN A 200 -13.09 -33.36 6.12
CA ASN A 200 -12.87 -31.94 5.77
C ASN A 200 -11.67 -31.30 6.47
N ILE A 201 -10.80 -32.07 7.13
CA ILE A 201 -9.64 -31.53 7.86
C ILE A 201 -8.70 -30.80 6.91
N GLY A 202 -8.30 -31.43 5.80
CA GLY A 202 -7.43 -30.77 4.81
C GLY A 202 -8.08 -29.55 4.16
N VAL A 203 -9.41 -29.57 3.95
CA VAL A 203 -10.15 -28.41 3.44
C VAL A 203 -10.15 -27.27 4.49
N SER A 204 -10.25 -27.59 5.77
CA SER A 204 -10.16 -26.59 6.85
C SER A 204 -8.78 -25.94 6.90
N VAL A 205 -7.72 -26.74 6.76
CA VAL A 205 -6.33 -26.24 6.66
C VAL A 205 -6.17 -25.31 5.45
N GLN A 206 -6.70 -25.68 4.28
CA GLN A 206 -6.66 -24.83 3.09
C GLN A 206 -7.36 -23.48 3.33
N ARG A 207 -8.48 -23.46 4.07
CA ARG A 207 -9.17 -22.20 4.44
C ARG A 207 -8.34 -21.35 5.40
N GLU A 208 -7.67 -21.96 6.36
CA GLU A 208 -6.78 -21.24 7.29
C GLU A 208 -5.61 -20.60 6.55
N VAL A 209 -4.92 -21.35 5.68
CA VAL A 209 -3.83 -20.82 4.85
C VAL A 209 -4.32 -19.66 3.98
N ARG A 210 -5.52 -19.77 3.37
CA ARG A 210 -6.13 -18.68 2.62
C ARG A 210 -6.44 -17.45 3.47
N SER A 211 -6.83 -17.63 4.73
CA SER A 211 -6.98 -16.52 5.68
C SER A 211 -5.66 -15.77 5.86
N TRP A 212 -4.55 -16.49 6.04
CA TRP A 212 -3.22 -15.90 6.13
C TRP A 212 -2.79 -15.20 4.83
N ILE A 213 -3.07 -15.79 3.67
CA ILE A 213 -2.84 -15.15 2.36
C ILE A 213 -3.57 -13.80 2.29
N ASN A 214 -4.85 -13.76 2.68
CA ASN A 214 -5.63 -12.53 2.69
C ASN A 214 -5.08 -11.48 3.67
N SER A 215 -4.61 -11.89 4.85
CA SER A 215 -3.96 -10.99 5.81
C SER A 215 -2.69 -10.37 5.23
N VAL A 216 -1.82 -11.17 4.60
CA VAL A 216 -0.61 -10.66 3.95
C VAL A 216 -0.95 -9.73 2.78
N TRP A 217 -1.89 -10.15 1.93
CA TRP A 217 -2.33 -9.36 0.77
C TRP A 217 -2.89 -8.01 1.21
N LYS A 218 -3.68 -7.97 2.28
CA LYS A 218 -4.21 -6.74 2.85
C LYS A 218 -3.09 -5.81 3.31
N CYS A 219 -2.12 -6.29 4.10
CA CYS A 219 -0.99 -5.48 4.54
C CYS A 219 -0.14 -4.96 3.36
N ALA A 220 0.11 -5.78 2.34
CA ALA A 220 0.87 -5.37 1.16
C ALA A 220 0.09 -4.35 0.31
N SER A 221 -1.22 -4.55 0.17
CA SER A 221 -2.12 -3.64 -0.56
C SER A 221 -2.23 -2.29 0.13
N GLU A 222 -2.38 -2.24 1.46
CA GLU A 222 -2.38 -0.99 2.22
C GLU A 222 -1.11 -0.16 2.02
N LEU A 223 0.05 -0.82 1.84
CA LEU A 223 1.31 -0.15 1.50
C LEU A 223 1.42 0.24 0.01
N MET A 224 0.74 -0.45 -0.89
CA MET A 224 0.77 -0.20 -2.35
C MET A 224 -0.23 0.81 -2.87
N ILE A 225 -1.45 0.79 -2.32
CA ILE A 225 -2.58 1.55 -2.85
C ILE A 225 -2.16 3.01 -2.95
N ALA A 226 -2.80 3.73 -3.88
CA ALA A 226 -2.68 5.16 -4.12
C ALA A 226 -2.99 6.06 -2.90
N ASP A 227 -2.94 5.50 -1.70
CA ASP A 227 -3.14 6.10 -0.38
C ASP A 227 -1.79 6.08 0.38
N GLY A 228 -0.90 5.08 0.27
CA GLY A 228 0.34 5.05 1.07
C GLY A 228 1.25 6.28 0.86
N TRP A 229 1.92 6.34 -0.29
CA TRP A 229 2.81 7.46 -0.64
C TRP A 229 2.05 8.73 -1.03
N GLN A 230 0.91 8.56 -1.68
CA GLN A 230 0.10 9.70 -2.10
C GLN A 230 -0.53 10.39 -0.89
N ASP A 231 -1.00 9.66 0.14
CA ASP A 231 -1.49 10.29 1.37
C ASP A 231 -0.35 10.94 2.12
N TYR A 232 0.85 10.36 2.11
CA TYR A 232 2.03 11.06 2.63
C TYR A 232 2.21 12.39 1.91
N ALA A 233 2.29 12.38 0.58
CA ALA A 233 2.50 13.59 -0.21
C ALA A 233 1.37 14.61 -0.01
N ASN A 234 0.12 14.18 -0.03
CA ASN A 234 -1.07 15.03 0.16
C ASN A 234 -1.11 15.62 1.58
N SER A 235 -0.90 14.79 2.60
CA SER A 235 -0.88 15.23 4.01
C SER A 235 0.30 16.17 4.25
N ARG A 236 1.48 15.86 3.69
CA ARG A 236 2.65 16.74 3.75
C ARG A 236 2.36 18.11 3.18
N ILE A 237 1.72 18.18 2.02
CA ILE A 237 1.29 19.44 1.41
C ILE A 237 0.33 20.20 2.36
N GLY A 238 -0.58 19.49 3.04
CA GLY A 238 -1.44 20.04 4.08
C GLY A 238 -0.66 20.72 5.21
N TYR A 239 0.27 20.00 5.84
CA TYR A 239 1.10 20.55 6.92
C TYR A 239 2.02 21.69 6.43
N LEU A 240 2.60 21.57 5.23
CA LEU A 240 3.41 22.65 4.66
C LEU A 240 2.56 23.92 4.45
N ARG A 241 1.32 23.81 3.98
CA ARG A 241 0.39 24.96 3.87
C ARG A 241 0.13 25.61 5.22
N GLU A 242 0.01 24.84 6.29
CA GLU A 242 -0.12 25.38 7.65
C GLU A 242 1.15 26.09 8.10
N LEU A 243 2.33 25.51 7.85
CA LEU A 243 3.63 26.14 8.12
C LEU A 243 3.78 27.47 7.39
N PHE A 244 3.35 27.55 6.12
CA PHE A 244 3.34 28.82 5.38
C PHE A 244 2.45 29.88 6.03
N LYS A 245 1.28 29.49 6.54
CA LYS A 245 0.31 30.41 7.18
C LYS A 245 0.71 30.86 8.58
N TYR A 246 1.35 29.97 9.34
CA TYR A 246 1.57 30.11 10.78
C TYR A 246 3.03 29.83 11.17
N ARG A 247 4.00 30.22 10.35
CA ARG A 247 5.44 29.91 10.51
C ARG A 247 6.04 30.25 11.87
N GLN A 248 5.52 31.31 12.50
CA GLN A 248 5.95 31.83 13.80
C GLN A 248 5.43 30.99 14.98
N MET A 249 4.39 30.17 14.78
CA MET A 249 3.83 29.34 15.83
C MET A 249 4.68 28.10 16.01
N VAL A 250 5.33 27.99 17.18
CA VAL A 250 6.18 26.84 17.54
C VAL A 250 5.40 25.53 17.49
N ASP A 251 4.14 25.54 17.91
CA ASP A 251 3.28 24.33 17.92
C ASP A 251 3.01 23.79 16.51
N VAL A 252 2.87 24.66 15.51
CA VAL A 252 2.68 24.23 14.10
C VAL A 252 3.95 23.56 13.57
N ARG A 253 5.13 24.08 13.94
CA ARG A 253 6.43 23.48 13.60
C ARG A 253 6.60 22.11 14.25
N GLN A 254 6.33 22.01 15.55
CA GLN A 254 6.41 20.75 16.28
C GLN A 254 5.39 19.73 15.75
N GLY A 255 4.18 20.18 15.40
CA GLY A 255 3.16 19.35 14.76
C GLY A 255 3.65 18.72 13.46
N TYR A 256 4.26 19.49 12.57
CA TYR A 256 4.85 18.96 11.34
C TYR A 256 5.99 17.96 11.60
N LEU A 257 6.93 18.28 12.50
CA LEU A 257 8.04 17.39 12.83
C LEU A 257 7.54 16.07 13.46
N GLN A 258 6.56 16.15 14.36
CA GLN A 258 5.95 14.99 14.97
C GLN A 258 5.19 14.15 13.94
N TRP A 259 4.55 14.79 12.97
CA TRP A 259 3.89 14.10 11.87
C TRP A 259 4.88 13.37 10.94
N GLU A 260 5.98 14.01 10.49
CA GLU A 260 7.03 13.38 9.67
C GLU A 260 7.63 12.16 10.41
N ARG A 261 7.93 12.32 11.70
CA ARG A 261 8.41 11.23 12.57
C ARG A 261 7.38 10.12 12.73
N GLY A 262 6.12 10.49 12.92
CA GLY A 262 5.00 9.58 13.05
C GLY A 262 4.81 8.73 11.80
N TYR A 263 4.92 9.34 10.62
CA TYR A 263 4.83 8.64 9.35
C TYR A 263 5.97 7.63 9.15
N PHE A 264 7.20 7.97 9.56
CA PHE A 264 8.33 7.01 9.53
C PHE A 264 8.06 5.76 10.38
N ARG A 265 7.50 5.96 11.58
CA ARG A 265 7.13 4.88 12.48
C ARG A 265 5.95 4.06 11.95
N PHE A 266 4.99 4.73 11.32
CA PHE A 266 3.88 4.06 10.64
C PHE A 266 4.41 3.10 9.56
N VAL A 267 5.25 3.58 8.64
CA VAL A 267 5.83 2.72 7.58
C VAL A 267 6.61 1.54 8.17
N ARG A 268 7.43 1.78 9.20
CA ARG A 268 8.14 0.72 9.94
C ARG A 268 7.19 -0.32 10.52
N HIS A 269 6.15 0.12 11.20
CA HIS A 269 5.18 -0.76 11.82
C HIS A 269 4.40 -1.57 10.78
N SER A 270 3.96 -0.95 9.69
CA SER A 270 3.24 -1.61 8.60
C SER A 270 4.08 -2.71 7.95
N LEU A 271 5.38 -2.48 7.74
CA LEU A 271 6.29 -3.50 7.20
C LEU A 271 6.59 -4.62 8.20
N GLN A 272 6.69 -4.30 9.49
CA GLN A 272 6.81 -5.31 10.54
C GLN A 272 5.57 -6.20 10.61
N SER A 273 4.37 -5.61 10.51
CA SER A 273 3.11 -6.33 10.44
C SER A 273 3.03 -7.22 9.20
N LEU A 274 3.46 -6.72 8.03
CA LEU A 274 3.54 -7.51 6.82
C LEU A 274 4.51 -8.69 6.97
N TRP A 275 5.71 -8.44 7.49
CA TRP A 275 6.72 -9.47 7.73
C TRP A 275 6.21 -10.56 8.68
N LEU A 276 5.53 -10.17 9.77
CA LEU A 276 4.96 -11.11 10.72
C LEU A 276 3.86 -11.97 10.08
N ASN A 277 2.95 -11.36 9.31
CA ASN A 277 1.91 -12.12 8.60
C ASN A 277 2.50 -13.07 7.55
N LEU A 278 3.58 -12.67 6.85
CA LEU A 278 4.30 -13.55 5.93
C LEU A 278 4.95 -14.73 6.66
N LEU A 279 5.52 -14.48 7.84
CA LEU A 279 6.09 -15.53 8.68
C LEU A 279 5.01 -16.52 9.17
N MET A 280 3.83 -16.02 9.55
CA MET A 280 2.69 -16.86 9.92
C MET A 280 2.18 -17.69 8.74
N LEU A 281 2.09 -17.10 7.55
CA LEU A 281 1.78 -17.83 6.31
C LEU A 281 2.83 -18.92 6.03
N GLN A 282 4.11 -18.60 6.14
CA GLN A 282 5.20 -19.56 5.96
C GLN A 282 5.09 -20.71 6.96
N HIS A 283 4.86 -20.41 8.23
CA HIS A 283 4.72 -21.41 9.28
C HIS A 283 3.53 -22.34 9.01
N SER A 284 2.35 -21.77 8.74
CA SER A 284 1.12 -22.50 8.45
C SER A 284 1.26 -23.40 7.22
N THR A 285 1.95 -22.93 6.18
CA THR A 285 2.17 -23.69 4.95
C THR A 285 3.21 -24.80 5.12
N ILE A 286 4.33 -24.57 5.83
CA ILE A 286 5.35 -25.60 6.05
C ILE A 286 4.79 -26.76 6.89
N GLN A 287 4.04 -26.46 7.95
CA GLN A 287 3.48 -27.50 8.82
C GLN A 287 2.44 -28.36 8.10
N ASN A 288 1.74 -27.80 7.11
CA ASN A 288 0.58 -28.42 6.51
C ASN A 288 0.69 -28.62 4.99
N VAL A 289 1.90 -28.59 4.43
CA VAL A 289 2.11 -28.58 2.96
C VAL A 289 1.42 -29.75 2.27
N GLU A 290 1.42 -30.94 2.88
CA GLU A 290 0.75 -32.12 2.32
C GLU A 290 -0.77 -31.95 2.27
N LEU A 291 -1.37 -31.42 3.33
CA LEU A 291 -2.82 -31.18 3.42
C LEU A 291 -3.27 -30.00 2.56
N VAL A 292 -2.39 -29.00 2.34
CA VAL A 292 -2.64 -27.91 1.40
C VAL A 292 -2.66 -28.43 -0.04
N MET A 293 -1.71 -29.30 -0.40
CA MET A 293 -1.58 -29.83 -1.75
C MET A 293 -2.54 -30.99 -2.06
N ARG A 294 -2.87 -31.79 -1.05
CA ARG A 294 -3.72 -32.99 -1.14
C ARG A 294 -4.65 -33.05 0.09
N PRO A 295 -5.75 -32.28 0.09
CA PRO A 295 -6.62 -32.14 1.26
C PRO A 295 -7.42 -33.40 1.62
N ARG A 296 -7.48 -34.39 0.71
CA ARG A 296 -8.07 -35.71 0.95
C ARG A 296 -7.10 -36.78 0.48
N ILE A 297 -6.71 -37.67 1.39
CA ILE A 297 -5.81 -38.80 1.11
C ILE A 297 -6.56 -39.95 0.39
N ASP A 298 -7.90 -39.93 0.39
CA ASP A 298 -8.72 -41.15 0.23
C ASP A 298 -9.43 -41.39 -1.11
N GLN A 299 -9.33 -40.50 -2.11
CA GLN A 299 -10.16 -40.68 -3.32
C GLN A 299 -9.60 -41.68 -4.34
N MET A 300 -8.28 -41.94 -4.37
CA MET A 300 -7.74 -43.00 -5.24
C MET A 300 -8.02 -44.41 -4.69
N ALA A 301 -8.05 -44.60 -3.37
CA ALA A 301 -8.36 -45.89 -2.76
C ALA A 301 -9.85 -46.27 -2.94
N LYS A 302 -10.76 -45.30 -2.78
CA LYS A 302 -12.22 -45.55 -2.93
C LYS A 302 -12.67 -45.72 -4.38
N HIS A 303 -12.02 -45.07 -5.35
CA HIS A 303 -12.32 -45.33 -6.77
C HIS A 303 -11.81 -46.70 -7.22
N SER A 304 -10.65 -47.15 -6.73
CA SER A 304 -10.12 -48.49 -7.03
C SER A 304 -11.01 -49.60 -6.45
N ALA A 305 -11.58 -49.39 -5.26
CA ALA A 305 -12.51 -50.34 -4.63
C ALA A 305 -13.92 -50.37 -5.28
N LYS A 306 -14.31 -49.31 -6.00
CA LYS A 306 -15.58 -49.27 -6.76
C LYS A 306 -15.49 -49.83 -8.18
N VAL A 307 -14.29 -50.02 -8.72
CA VAL A 307 -14.07 -50.63 -10.04
C VAL A 307 -13.83 -52.15 -9.94
N LEU A 308 -13.58 -52.65 -8.73
CA LEU A 308 -13.32 -54.08 -8.44
C LEU A 308 -14.50 -54.82 -7.78
N ASN A 309 -15.65 -54.17 -7.63
CA ASN A 309 -16.94 -54.76 -7.21
C ASN A 309 -18.00 -54.45 -8.27
#